data_AF-A0A849FSC2-F1
#
_entry.id   AF-A0A849FSC2-F1
#
_cell.length_a   1.000
_cell.length_b   1.000
_cell.length_c   1.000
_cell.angle_alpha   90.00
_cell.angle_beta   90.00
_cell.angle_gamma   90.00
#
_symmetry.space_group_name_H-M   'P 1'
#
loop_
_entity.id
_entity.type
_entity.pdbx_description
1 polymer ?
#
loop_
_entity_poly.entity_id
_entity_poly.type
_entity_poly.pdbx_seq_one_letter_code
_entity_poly.pdbx_strand_id
1 'polypeptide(L)'
;MLTVLASAMPAGLVAQSAPDPSPQTAAPLPNGSEPVAEPPFSAIEWLSDIFVVPITGPEDVSSDAGRPRSAIPEDITTSPIGQVKADAVGLLPASVTGLPRNFWGPTGSSKLVRMIGAQRIDMPPPLNMLLRRLLLAELDPPIDSSPEARLFLARIDKLLAMGALDPALALIERAGPNTPALFRRWFDIRLLSGRE
;
A
#
# COMPACT_ATOMS: atom_id res chain seq x y z
N MET A 1 -31.85 -34.07 -42.09
CA MET A 1 -32.83 -33.33 -41.29
C MET A 1 -32.67 -31.85 -41.59
N LEU A 2 -33.71 -31.26 -42.22
CA LEU A 2 -34.12 -29.85 -42.23
C LEU A 2 -34.10 -29.26 -40.78
N THR A 3 -33.93 -27.97 -40.43
CA THR A 3 -34.21 -26.67 -41.06
C THR A 3 -33.57 -25.54 -40.22
N VAL A 4 -33.18 -24.46 -40.90
CA VAL A 4 -32.74 -23.14 -40.40
C VAL A 4 -33.91 -22.30 -39.87
N LEU A 5 -33.72 -21.47 -38.84
CA LEU A 5 -34.59 -20.31 -38.57
C LEU A 5 -33.81 -19.09 -38.09
N ALA A 6 -33.97 -18.00 -38.84
CA ALA A 6 -33.56 -16.63 -38.55
C ALA A 6 -34.82 -15.76 -38.36
N SER A 7 -34.75 -14.75 -37.48
CA SER A 7 -35.68 -13.59 -37.39
C SER A 7 -35.13 -12.63 -36.32
N ALA A 8 -34.68 -11.40 -36.61
CA ALA A 8 -35.30 -10.19 -37.19
C ALA A 8 -35.73 -9.18 -36.10
N MET A 9 -35.14 -7.97 -36.15
CA MET A 9 -35.43 -6.78 -35.32
C MET A 9 -36.73 -6.06 -35.76
N PRO A 10 -37.19 -4.99 -35.07
CA PRO A 10 -36.81 -3.63 -35.54
C PRO A 10 -36.66 -2.53 -34.46
N ALA A 11 -36.14 -1.40 -34.93
CA ALA A 11 -35.88 -0.14 -34.24
C ALA A 11 -37.12 0.75 -34.05
N GLY A 12 -37.05 1.68 -33.08
CA GLY A 12 -38.01 2.78 -32.90
C GLY A 12 -37.29 4.07 -32.50
N LEU A 13 -37.24 5.02 -33.42
CA LEU A 13 -36.76 6.40 -33.31
C LEU A 13 -38.01 7.31 -33.27
N VAL A 14 -38.09 8.26 -32.33
CA VAL A 14 -39.05 9.36 -32.40
C VAL A 14 -38.34 10.67 -32.09
N ALA A 15 -38.35 11.55 -33.09
CA ALA A 15 -38.02 12.97 -32.99
C ALA A 15 -39.30 13.76 -32.67
N GLN A 16 -39.19 14.86 -31.92
CA GLN A 16 -40.25 15.87 -31.88
C GLN A 16 -39.64 17.29 -31.80
N SER A 17 -40.01 18.08 -32.80
CA SER A 17 -39.60 19.46 -33.08
C SER A 17 -40.27 20.50 -32.15
N ALA A 18 -39.62 21.66 -32.06
CA ALA A 18 -40.07 22.91 -31.44
C ALA A 18 -41.36 23.50 -32.06
N PRO A 19 -41.92 24.56 -31.44
CA PRO A 19 -41.95 25.83 -32.18
C PRO A 19 -41.59 27.08 -31.36
N ASP A 20 -41.03 28.05 -32.09
CA ASP A 20 -40.69 29.43 -31.73
C ASP A 20 -41.94 30.34 -31.79
N PRO A 21 -42.01 31.43 -31.00
CA PRO A 21 -42.57 32.68 -31.51
C PRO A 21 -41.68 33.91 -31.30
N SER A 22 -41.58 34.70 -32.38
CA SER A 22 -40.73 35.86 -32.65
C SER A 22 -41.14 37.19 -31.93
N PRO A 23 -40.69 38.41 -32.32
CA PRO A 23 -39.82 39.27 -31.49
C PRO A 23 -40.45 40.64 -31.11
N GLN A 24 -40.13 41.23 -29.95
CA GLN A 24 -40.48 42.65 -29.67
C GLN A 24 -39.44 43.42 -28.82
N THR A 25 -38.75 44.36 -29.50
CA THR A 25 -38.56 45.78 -29.15
C THR A 25 -37.62 46.23 -28.00
N ALA A 26 -36.41 46.65 -28.41
CA ALA A 26 -35.61 47.86 -28.10
C ALA A 26 -35.61 48.61 -26.72
N ALA A 27 -34.39 48.66 -26.13
CA ALA A 27 -33.66 49.79 -25.49
C ALA A 27 -34.17 50.44 -24.17
N PRO A 28 -33.35 51.19 -23.37
CA PRO A 28 -31.89 51.38 -23.33
C PRO A 28 -31.23 51.09 -21.95
N LEU A 29 -29.90 50.94 -21.93
CA LEU A 29 -29.07 50.95 -20.71
C LEU A 29 -29.16 52.30 -19.99
N PRO A 30 -29.17 52.29 -18.65
CA PRO A 30 -28.24 53.18 -17.97
C PRO A 30 -27.52 52.53 -16.78
N ASN A 31 -26.20 52.70 -16.81
CA ASN A 31 -25.26 52.81 -15.70
C ASN A 31 -25.30 51.83 -14.52
N GLY A 32 -24.15 51.18 -14.35
CA GLY A 32 -23.45 51.20 -13.06
C GLY A 32 -23.98 50.20 -12.05
N SER A 33 -23.59 48.96 -12.21
CA SER A 33 -23.46 48.05 -11.07
C SER A 33 -22.05 47.49 -11.15
N GLU A 34 -21.18 48.02 -10.30
CA GLU A 34 -19.89 47.41 -10.00
C GLU A 34 -20.12 45.93 -9.70
N PRO A 35 -19.27 45.00 -10.17
CA PRO A 35 -19.33 43.65 -9.65
C PRO A 35 -19.05 43.76 -8.16
N VAL A 36 -20.09 43.62 -7.33
CA VAL A 36 -19.91 43.25 -5.94
C VAL A 36 -19.20 41.91 -6.03
N ALA A 37 -17.90 41.92 -5.78
CA ALA A 37 -17.15 40.68 -5.64
C ALA A 37 -17.81 39.94 -4.49
N GLU A 38 -18.60 38.92 -4.82
CA GLU A 38 -19.03 37.94 -3.86
C GLU A 38 -17.73 37.46 -3.17
N PRO A 39 -17.66 37.53 -1.83
CA PRO A 39 -16.50 37.00 -1.13
C PRO A 39 -16.31 35.56 -1.61
N PRO A 40 -15.08 35.17 -1.99
CA PRO A 40 -14.86 33.88 -2.61
C PRO A 40 -15.44 32.82 -1.67
N PHE A 41 -16.35 32.00 -2.19
CA PHE A 41 -16.89 30.85 -1.46
C PHE A 41 -15.69 30.11 -0.89
N SER A 42 -15.54 30.17 0.44
CA SER A 42 -14.46 29.47 1.12
C SER A 42 -14.75 28.00 0.88
N ALA A 43 -13.95 27.35 0.02
CA ALA A 43 -14.22 25.99 -0.47
C ALA A 43 -14.23 24.91 0.62
N ILE A 44 -14.03 25.32 1.87
CA ILE A 44 -13.81 24.48 3.02
C ILE A 44 -14.45 25.20 4.23
N GLU A 45 -15.69 24.82 4.56
CA GLU A 45 -16.37 25.22 5.80
C GLU A 45 -15.69 24.65 7.06
N TRP A 46 -14.83 23.63 6.92
CA TRP A 46 -14.15 22.98 8.05
C TRP A 46 -12.91 23.73 8.58
N LEU A 47 -12.41 24.75 7.87
CA LEU A 47 -11.24 25.56 8.32
C LEU A 47 -11.62 26.75 9.20
N SER A 48 -12.91 27.06 9.34
CA SER A 48 -13.37 28.21 10.13
C SER A 48 -13.34 27.94 11.65
N ASP A 49 -13.18 26.68 12.06
CA ASP A 49 -13.18 26.27 13.46
C ASP A 49 -11.80 25.74 13.87
N ILE A 50 -10.79 26.60 13.81
CA ILE A 50 -9.52 26.35 14.49
C ILE A 50 -9.68 26.81 15.93
N PHE A 51 -9.98 25.87 16.82
CA PHE A 51 -9.91 26.10 18.26
C PHE A 51 -8.47 26.46 18.66
N VAL A 52 -8.27 27.68 19.13
CA VAL A 52 -7.04 28.08 19.81
C VAL A 52 -7.07 27.50 21.21
N VAL A 53 -6.37 26.37 21.40
CA VAL A 53 -6.07 25.86 22.75
C VAL A 53 -5.01 26.78 23.35
N PRO A 54 -5.24 27.41 24.52
CA PRO A 54 -4.18 28.13 25.20
C PRO A 54 -3.07 27.15 25.59
N ILE A 55 -1.89 27.33 25.00
CA ILE A 55 -0.69 26.62 25.42
C ILE A 55 -0.34 27.18 26.79
N THR A 56 -0.70 26.47 27.86
CA THR A 56 -0.09 26.69 29.17
C THR A 56 1.40 26.37 29.02
N GLY A 57 2.24 27.38 29.28
CA GLY A 57 3.69 27.27 29.14
C GLY A 57 4.27 26.09 29.94
N PRO A 58 5.42 25.57 29.54
CA PRO A 58 5.99 24.40 30.18
C PRO A 58 6.26 24.69 31.66
N GLU A 59 5.71 23.86 32.55
CA GLU A 59 6.31 23.63 33.85
C GLU A 59 7.76 23.19 33.62
N ASP A 60 8.68 23.85 34.31
CA ASP A 60 10.11 23.51 34.35
C ASP A 60 10.29 22.16 35.05
N VAL A 61 10.01 21.08 34.32
CA VAL A 61 10.54 19.77 34.61
C VAL A 61 11.95 19.71 34.04
N SER A 62 12.90 20.27 34.78
CA SER A 62 14.33 20.00 34.58
C SER A 62 14.60 18.52 34.83
N SER A 63 14.22 17.66 33.88
CA SER A 63 14.64 16.27 33.84
C SER A 63 16.04 16.23 33.25
N ASP A 64 17.01 15.84 34.08
CA ASP A 64 18.41 15.56 33.71
C ASP A 64 18.56 14.35 32.75
N ALA A 65 17.49 13.97 32.05
CA ALA A 65 17.37 12.76 31.24
C ALA A 65 18.11 12.84 29.89
N GLY A 66 18.70 14.00 29.54
CA GLY A 66 19.39 14.23 28.27
C GLY A 66 20.90 14.40 28.37
N ARG A 67 21.50 14.37 29.57
CA ARG A 67 22.95 14.57 29.69
C ARG A 67 23.68 13.25 29.41
N PRO A 68 24.56 13.18 28.38
CA PRO A 68 25.37 11.99 28.16
C PRO A 68 26.26 11.75 29.39
N ARG A 69 26.16 10.54 29.96
CA ARG A 69 26.95 10.12 31.14
C ARG A 69 28.44 9.91 30.81
N SER A 70 28.80 9.91 29.53
CA SER A 70 30.16 9.68 29.04
C SER A 70 30.37 10.34 27.67
N ALA A 71 31.61 10.71 27.36
CA ALA A 71 32.02 11.24 26.06
C ALA A 71 32.44 10.14 25.05
N ILE A 72 32.19 8.87 25.38
CA ILE A 72 32.40 7.76 24.44
C ILE A 72 31.30 7.82 23.39
N PRO A 73 31.62 7.90 22.09
CA PRO A 73 30.62 7.84 21.03
C PRO A 73 29.83 6.53 21.15
N GLU A 74 28.52 6.64 21.36
CA GLU A 74 27.61 5.51 21.21
C GLU A 74 27.55 5.12 19.73
N ASP A 75 27.28 3.85 19.44
CA ASP A 75 27.23 3.35 18.07
C ASP A 75 25.99 3.94 17.36
N ILE A 76 26.18 4.95 16.52
CA ILE A 76 25.10 5.65 15.82
C ILE A 76 24.65 4.82 14.62
N THR A 77 23.54 4.09 14.76
CA THR A 77 22.91 3.40 13.64
C THR A 77 22.06 4.38 12.85
N THR A 78 22.50 4.75 11.64
CA THR A 78 21.69 5.56 10.71
C THR A 78 20.88 4.66 9.79
N SER A 79 19.59 4.96 9.63
CA SER A 79 18.75 4.33 8.62
C SER A 79 18.13 5.43 7.76
N PRO A 80 18.28 5.38 6.43
CA PRO A 80 17.69 6.37 5.54
C PRO A 80 16.16 6.41 5.71
N ILE A 81 15.63 7.61 5.95
CA ILE A 81 14.19 7.85 6.03
C ILE A 81 13.56 7.55 4.67
N GLY A 82 12.54 6.68 4.66
CA GLY A 82 11.76 6.35 3.47
C GLY A 82 12.19 5.09 2.71
N GLN A 83 13.21 4.34 3.15
CA GLN A 83 13.48 3.03 2.55
C GLN A 83 12.45 2.00 3.00
N VAL A 84 11.80 1.38 2.02
CA VAL A 84 10.91 0.23 2.25
C VAL A 84 11.77 -0.91 2.78
N LYS A 85 11.56 -1.30 4.04
CA LYS A 85 12.18 -2.50 4.60
C LYS A 85 11.61 -3.71 3.88
N ALA A 86 12.45 -4.46 3.19
CA ALA A 86 12.01 -5.63 2.43
C ALA A 86 11.28 -6.66 3.32
N ASP A 87 11.68 -6.81 4.60
CA ASP A 87 10.96 -7.68 5.56
C ASP A 87 9.49 -7.30 5.76
N ALA A 88 9.10 -6.04 5.49
CA ALA A 88 7.74 -5.56 5.58
C ALA A 88 6.89 -5.82 4.33
N VAL A 89 7.55 -6.09 3.19
CA VAL A 89 6.88 -6.24 1.90
C VAL A 89 5.98 -7.48 1.90
N GLY A 90 4.79 -7.33 1.36
CA GLY A 90 3.81 -8.39 1.16
C GLY A 90 2.99 -8.16 -0.10
N LEU A 91 2.25 -9.17 -0.55
CA LEU A 91 1.26 -9.06 -1.63
C LEU A 91 -0.17 -8.95 -1.09
N LEU A 92 -0.41 -9.43 0.14
CA LEU A 92 -1.72 -9.49 0.76
C LEU A 92 -1.80 -8.48 1.92
N PRO A 93 -2.60 -7.42 1.80
CA PRO A 93 -2.76 -6.46 2.89
C PRO A 93 -3.54 -7.06 4.06
N ALA A 94 -3.45 -6.42 5.23
CA ALA A 94 -4.14 -6.85 6.45
C ALA A 94 -5.66 -7.05 6.28
N SER A 95 -6.32 -6.23 5.44
CA SER A 95 -7.75 -6.36 5.12
C SER A 95 -8.10 -7.68 4.41
N VAL A 96 -7.15 -8.27 3.69
CA VAL A 96 -7.32 -9.56 2.99
C VAL A 96 -6.90 -10.73 3.87
N THR A 97 -5.82 -10.57 4.65
CA THR A 97 -5.29 -11.68 5.46
C THR A 97 -6.01 -11.86 6.79
N GLY A 98 -6.56 -10.78 7.34
CA GLY A 98 -7.08 -10.71 8.72
C GLY A 98 -5.97 -10.71 9.78
N LEU A 99 -4.69 -10.66 9.38
CA LEU A 99 -3.56 -10.65 10.32
C LEU A 99 -3.30 -9.23 10.82
N PRO A 100 -3.00 -9.05 12.12
CA PRO A 100 -2.57 -7.75 12.62
C PRO A 100 -1.21 -7.38 12.01
N ARG A 101 -0.98 -6.09 11.74
CA ARG A 101 0.29 -5.63 11.13
C ARG A 101 1.51 -6.03 11.96
N ASN A 102 1.41 -5.95 13.29
CA ASN A 102 2.46 -6.34 14.24
C ASN A 102 2.49 -7.85 14.56
N PHE A 103 2.07 -8.72 13.64
CA PHE A 103 1.92 -10.17 13.85
C PHE A 103 3.13 -10.86 14.49
N TRP A 104 4.36 -10.44 14.14
CA TRP A 104 5.59 -11.03 14.68
C TRP A 104 5.84 -10.69 16.16
N GLY A 105 5.27 -9.59 16.64
CA GLY A 105 5.46 -9.05 17.97
C GLY A 105 6.95 -8.85 18.30
N PRO A 106 7.41 -9.30 19.49
CA PRO A 106 8.82 -9.16 19.91
C PRO A 106 9.75 -10.24 19.34
N THR A 107 9.28 -11.09 18.41
CA THR A 107 10.06 -12.22 17.92
C THR A 107 11.16 -11.74 16.95
N GLY A 108 12.42 -12.01 17.28
CA GLY A 108 13.56 -11.65 16.43
C GLY A 108 13.63 -12.44 15.11
N SER A 109 14.19 -11.81 14.09
CA SER A 109 14.30 -12.29 12.71
C SER A 109 14.92 -13.68 12.63
N SER A 110 16.02 -13.94 13.36
CA SER A 110 16.69 -15.24 13.36
C SER A 110 15.79 -16.39 13.82
N LYS A 111 14.89 -16.13 14.78
CA LYS A 111 13.94 -17.15 15.27
C LYS A 111 12.83 -17.38 14.24
N LEU A 112 12.30 -16.32 13.63
CA LEU A 112 11.29 -16.41 12.58
C LEU A 112 11.80 -17.15 11.34
N VAL A 113 13.03 -16.86 10.91
CA VAL A 113 13.70 -17.58 9.79
C VAL A 113 13.75 -19.08 10.05
N ARG A 114 14.16 -19.50 11.26
CA ARG A 114 14.17 -20.93 11.63
C ARG A 114 12.77 -21.53 11.66
N MET A 115 11.79 -20.82 12.23
CA MET A 115 10.41 -21.30 12.33
C MET A 115 9.76 -21.48 10.96
N ILE A 116 9.95 -20.51 10.05
CA ILE A 116 9.49 -20.60 8.67
C ILE A 116 10.23 -21.76 7.97
N GLY A 117 11.56 -21.81 8.05
CA GLY A 117 12.37 -22.86 7.44
C GLY A 117 11.93 -24.27 7.85
N ALA A 118 11.61 -24.46 9.13
CA ALA A 118 11.18 -25.74 9.71
C ALA A 118 9.77 -26.20 9.28
N GLN A 119 8.96 -25.34 8.65
CA GLN A 119 7.64 -25.75 8.17
C GLN A 119 7.76 -26.83 7.08
N ARG A 120 7.03 -27.93 7.27
CA ARG A 120 6.93 -29.01 6.28
C ARG A 120 6.22 -28.51 5.01
N ILE A 121 6.53 -29.09 3.86
CA ILE A 121 5.86 -28.74 2.60
C ILE A 121 4.69 -29.70 2.28
N ASP A 122 4.72 -30.91 2.84
CA ASP A 122 3.74 -31.99 2.67
C ASP A 122 2.59 -31.91 3.69
N MET A 123 2.11 -30.70 3.94
CA MET A 123 1.07 -30.40 4.92
C MET A 123 -0.34 -30.41 4.29
N PRO A 124 -1.40 -30.76 5.06
CA PRO A 124 -2.78 -30.76 4.58
C PRO A 124 -3.20 -29.41 3.96
N PRO A 125 -4.14 -29.41 3.00
CA PRO A 125 -4.51 -28.21 2.24
C PRO A 125 -4.84 -26.97 3.09
N PRO A 126 -5.60 -27.06 4.20
CA PRO A 126 -5.92 -25.88 5.02
C PRO A 126 -4.69 -25.22 5.64
N LEU A 127 -3.76 -26.03 6.15
CA LEU A 127 -2.51 -25.51 6.72
C LEU A 127 -1.65 -24.91 5.60
N ASN A 128 -1.57 -25.56 4.44
CA ASN A 128 -0.80 -25.07 3.29
C ASN A 128 -1.28 -23.67 2.87
N MET A 129 -2.60 -23.49 2.79
CA MET A 129 -3.22 -22.21 2.49
C MET A 129 -2.90 -21.14 3.54
N LEU A 130 -2.97 -21.49 4.83
CA LEU A 130 -2.63 -20.57 5.92
C LEU A 130 -1.16 -20.13 5.84
N LEU A 131 -0.24 -21.08 5.64
CA LEU A 131 1.18 -20.77 5.51
C LEU A 131 1.43 -19.88 4.30
N ARG A 132 0.86 -20.18 3.12
CA ARG A 132 0.98 -19.30 1.93
C ARG A 132 0.45 -17.90 2.22
N ARG A 133 -0.71 -17.79 2.87
CA ARG A 133 -1.28 -16.49 3.25
C ARG A 133 -0.34 -15.70 4.15
N LEU A 134 0.26 -16.35 5.14
CA LEU A 134 1.24 -15.73 6.03
C LEU A 134 2.52 -15.30 5.27
N LEU A 135 3.06 -16.16 4.41
CA LEU A 135 4.27 -15.88 3.64
C LEU A 135 4.09 -14.72 2.65
N LEU A 136 2.85 -14.48 2.20
CA LEU A 136 2.51 -13.39 1.27
C LEU A 136 1.94 -12.14 1.97
N ALA A 137 1.77 -12.16 3.29
CA ALA A 137 1.20 -11.05 4.03
C ALA A 137 2.12 -9.82 4.05
N GLU A 138 1.53 -8.62 3.98
CA GLU A 138 2.19 -7.36 4.32
C GLU A 138 2.10 -7.18 5.83
N LEU A 139 3.24 -7.19 6.51
CA LEU A 139 3.37 -7.19 7.96
C LEU A 139 4.47 -6.21 8.37
N ASP A 140 4.40 -5.63 9.56
CA ASP A 140 5.49 -4.82 10.08
C ASP A 140 6.76 -5.68 10.19
N PRO A 141 7.95 -5.14 9.91
CA PRO A 141 9.17 -5.91 9.96
C PRO A 141 9.53 -6.24 11.42
N PRO A 142 10.29 -7.32 11.69
CA PRO A 142 10.77 -7.61 13.04
C PRO A 142 11.59 -6.45 13.62
N ILE A 143 11.65 -6.37 14.95
CA ILE A 143 12.35 -5.28 15.66
C ILE A 143 13.84 -5.19 15.30
N ASP A 144 14.45 -6.33 14.97
CA ASP A 144 15.85 -6.48 14.56
C ASP A 144 16.02 -6.58 13.02
N SER A 145 15.04 -6.10 12.25
CA SER A 145 15.09 -6.09 10.79
C SER A 145 16.23 -5.22 10.28
N SER A 146 16.97 -5.76 9.32
CA SER A 146 18.19 -5.21 8.77
C SER A 146 18.14 -5.18 7.22
N PRO A 147 19.03 -4.44 6.55
CA PRO A 147 19.06 -4.36 5.09
C PRO A 147 19.24 -5.71 4.37
N GLU A 148 19.77 -6.72 5.06
CA GLU A 148 19.92 -8.09 4.53
C GLU A 148 18.59 -8.81 4.36
N ALA A 149 17.49 -8.30 4.94
CA ALA A 149 16.13 -8.80 4.76
C ALA A 149 16.00 -10.32 4.97
N ARG A 150 16.61 -10.83 6.03
CA ARG A 150 16.74 -12.27 6.28
C ARG A 150 15.39 -12.96 6.39
N LEU A 151 14.39 -12.30 6.98
CA LEU A 151 13.04 -12.86 7.07
C LEU A 151 12.36 -12.90 5.69
N PHE A 152 12.50 -11.85 4.90
CA PHE A 152 12.01 -11.81 3.52
C PHE A 152 12.60 -12.95 2.68
N LEU A 153 13.91 -13.14 2.70
CA LEU A 153 14.57 -14.24 1.99
C LEU A 153 14.06 -15.61 2.43
N ALA A 154 13.86 -15.82 3.74
CA ALA A 154 13.30 -17.07 4.25
C ALA A 154 11.85 -17.31 3.76
N ARG A 155 11.06 -16.24 3.61
CA ARG A 155 9.71 -16.32 3.04
C ARG A 155 9.76 -16.72 1.58
N ILE A 156 10.64 -16.11 0.78
CA ILE A 156 10.87 -16.46 -0.62
C ILE A 156 11.31 -17.93 -0.73
N ASP A 157 12.34 -18.34 0.01
CA ASP A 157 12.88 -19.70 -0.05
C ASP A 157 11.81 -20.75 0.32
N LYS A 158 10.92 -20.44 1.28
CA LYS A 158 9.79 -21.32 1.60
C LYS A 158 8.75 -21.37 0.48
N LEU A 159 8.41 -20.24 -0.13
CA LEU A 159 7.51 -20.20 -1.29
C LEU A 159 8.07 -21.04 -2.45
N LEU A 160 9.36 -20.95 -2.73
CA LEU A 160 10.03 -21.76 -3.76
C LEU A 160 9.99 -23.25 -3.44
N ALA A 161 10.29 -23.63 -2.18
CA ALA A 161 10.18 -25.02 -1.74
C ALA A 161 8.75 -25.58 -1.86
N MET A 162 7.73 -24.70 -1.84
CA MET A 162 6.32 -25.04 -2.04
C MET A 162 5.88 -24.96 -3.51
N GLY A 163 6.80 -24.73 -4.45
CA GLY A 163 6.51 -24.58 -5.89
C GLY A 163 5.77 -23.28 -6.25
N ALA A 164 5.72 -22.31 -5.34
CA ALA A 164 5.03 -21.03 -5.54
C ALA A 164 5.95 -20.01 -6.24
N LEU A 165 6.37 -20.32 -7.48
CA LEU A 165 7.30 -19.48 -8.25
C LEU A 165 6.72 -18.10 -8.57
N ASP A 166 5.49 -18.02 -9.12
CA ASP A 166 4.89 -16.73 -9.48
C ASP A 166 4.66 -15.81 -8.27
N PRO A 167 4.10 -16.28 -7.13
CA PRO A 167 3.97 -15.45 -5.94
C PRO A 167 5.32 -15.01 -5.37
N ALA A 168 6.35 -15.86 -5.42
CA ALA A 168 7.70 -15.49 -4.99
C ALA A 168 8.29 -14.40 -5.90
N LEU A 169 8.12 -14.53 -7.22
CA LEU A 169 8.57 -13.53 -8.19
C LEU A 169 7.87 -12.19 -7.98
N ALA A 170 6.55 -12.19 -7.86
CA ALA A 170 5.79 -10.96 -7.61
C ALA A 170 6.21 -10.28 -6.29
N LEU A 171 6.49 -11.07 -5.25
CA LEU A 171 6.93 -10.54 -3.97
C LEU A 171 8.32 -9.89 -4.07
N ILE A 172 9.27 -10.51 -4.76
CA ILE A 172 10.63 -9.96 -4.92
C ILE A 172 10.66 -8.75 -5.86
N GLU A 173 9.84 -8.72 -6.90
CA GLU A 173 9.69 -7.56 -7.77
C GLU A 173 9.10 -6.36 -7.03
N ARG A 174 8.12 -6.60 -6.13
CA ARG A 174 7.56 -5.55 -5.27
C ARG A 174 8.56 -5.01 -4.26
N ALA A 175 9.45 -5.85 -3.72
CA ALA A 175 10.52 -5.42 -2.82
C ALA A 175 11.67 -4.71 -3.56
N GLY A 176 11.83 -5.00 -4.85
CA GLY A 176 12.96 -4.57 -5.66
C GLY A 176 14.19 -5.46 -5.45
N PRO A 177 14.80 -6.03 -6.50
CA PRO A 177 16.02 -6.84 -6.40
C PRO A 177 17.28 -5.96 -6.28
N ASN A 178 17.30 -5.06 -5.29
CA ASN A 178 18.31 -4.02 -5.10
C ASN A 178 19.50 -4.46 -4.21
N THR A 179 19.44 -5.66 -3.62
CA THR A 179 20.57 -6.27 -2.91
C THR A 179 21.09 -7.48 -3.69
N PRO A 180 22.39 -7.85 -3.55
CA PRO A 180 22.94 -9.03 -4.23
C PRO A 180 22.17 -10.32 -3.95
N ALA A 181 21.71 -10.50 -2.70
CA ALA A 181 20.95 -11.68 -2.30
C ALA A 181 19.57 -11.73 -2.98
N LEU A 182 18.85 -10.60 -3.04
CA LEU A 182 17.56 -10.52 -3.71
C LEU A 182 17.70 -10.66 -5.22
N PHE A 183 18.68 -9.99 -5.83
CA PHE A 183 18.96 -10.13 -7.26
C PHE A 183 19.23 -11.58 -7.65
N ARG A 184 20.05 -12.29 -6.85
CA ARG A 184 20.34 -13.69 -7.12
C ARG A 184 19.08 -14.55 -7.12
N ARG A 185 18.21 -14.37 -6.12
CA ARG A 185 16.93 -15.09 -6.04
C ARG A 185 16.00 -14.73 -7.19
N TRP A 186 15.85 -13.45 -7.52
CA TRP A 186 15.02 -13.00 -8.63
C TRP A 186 15.48 -13.62 -9.96
N PHE A 187 16.78 -13.60 -10.22
CA PHE A 187 17.36 -14.20 -11.41
C PHE A 187 17.12 -15.71 -11.46
N ASP A 188 17.41 -16.43 -10.37
CA ASP A 188 17.18 -17.88 -10.28
C ASP A 188 15.68 -18.22 -10.53
N ILE A 189 14.74 -17.44 -9.98
CA ILE A 189 13.30 -17.65 -10.18
C ILE A 189 12.87 -17.37 -11.63
N ARG A 190 13.40 -16.31 -12.26
CA ARG A 190 13.13 -15.97 -13.67
C ARG A 190 13.57 -17.10 -14.59
N LEU A 191 14.77 -17.65 -14.36
CA LEU A 191 15.27 -18.82 -15.09
C LEU A 191 14.39 -20.06 -14.88
N LEU A 192 14.03 -20.36 -13.63
CA LEU A 192 13.16 -21.51 -13.31
C LEU A 192 11.75 -21.37 -13.89
N SER A 193 11.31 -20.15 -14.15
CA SER A 193 9.99 -19.85 -14.72
C SER A 193 10.00 -19.74 -16.25
N GLY A 194 11.15 -19.86 -16.92
CA GLY A 194 11.28 -19.66 -18.37
C GLY A 194 10.98 -18.23 -18.84
N ARG A 195 11.24 -17.25 -17.97
CA ARG A 195 11.00 -15.82 -18.24
C ARG A 195 12.33 -15.07 -18.38
N GLU A 196 13.23 -15.51 -19.25
CA GLU A 196 14.46 -14.74 -19.54
C GLU A 196 14.17 -13.31 -20.05
#